data_AF-A0AAN7RD72-F1
#
_entry.id   AF-A0AAN7RD72-F1
#
_cell.length_a   1.000
_cell.length_b   1.000
_cell.length_c   1.000
_cell.angle_alpha   90.00
_cell.angle_beta   90.00
_cell.angle_gamma   90.00
#
_symmetry.space_group_name_H-M   'P 1'
#
loop_
_entity.id
_entity.type
_entity.pdbx_description
1 polymer ?
#
loop_
_entity_poly.entity_id
_entity_poly.type
_entity_poly.pdbx_seq_one_letter_code
_entity_poly.pdbx_strand_id
1 'polypeptide(L)'
;MQITCKFASHSHNQVVDFTDHIWTECFSEHLGRWVHLDPCESVYDYPLLYEISWSKKLDYTFGLANDGVYDIAKRYTRKWPEVLTRRTLITESALAGLFCKLTRESRRSFPPEVISALEDRDRREVEALERDLHPSSNFCS
;
A
#
# COMPACT_ATOMS: atom_id res chain seq x y z
N MET A 1 -18.20 9.93 -6.50
CA MET A 1 -18.81 8.58 -6.57
C MET A 1 -17.74 7.59 -6.14
N GLN A 2 -17.68 7.22 -4.85
CA GLN A 2 -16.77 6.17 -4.39
C GLN A 2 -17.28 4.84 -4.95
N ILE A 3 -16.62 4.33 -6.00
CA ILE A 3 -16.89 2.99 -6.50
C ILE A 3 -16.38 2.04 -5.42
N THR A 4 -17.29 1.62 -4.54
CA THR A 4 -17.02 0.53 -3.62
C THR A 4 -16.84 -0.70 -4.47
N CYS A 5 -15.60 -1.19 -4.56
CA CYS A 5 -15.28 -2.53 -5.02
C CYS A 5 -15.93 -3.53 -4.03
N LYS A 6 -17.26 -3.68 -4.08
CA LYS A 6 -18.00 -4.74 -3.38
C LYS A 6 -17.84 -6.04 -4.17
N PHE A 7 -16.61 -6.49 -4.35
CA PHE A 7 -16.36 -7.91 -4.53
C PHE A 7 -16.35 -8.50 -3.13
N ALA A 8 -17.49 -9.06 -2.72
CA ALA A 8 -17.78 -9.56 -1.37
C ALA A 8 -16.85 -10.69 -0.86
N SER A 9 -15.78 -11.01 -1.57
CA SER A 9 -14.84 -12.09 -1.28
C SER A 9 -13.36 -11.71 -1.42
N HIS A 10 -13.02 -10.46 -1.80
CA HIS A 10 -11.63 -10.07 -2.03
C HIS A 10 -11.17 -9.03 -0.99
N SER A 11 -9.97 -9.22 -0.46
CA SER A 11 -9.32 -8.20 0.39
C SER A 11 -9.13 -6.92 -0.42
N HIS A 12 -9.51 -5.80 0.17
CA HIS A 12 -9.44 -4.49 -0.46
C HIS A 12 -8.90 -3.46 0.53
N ASN A 13 -8.11 -2.52 0.00
CA ASN A 13 -7.66 -1.34 0.73
C ASN A 13 -8.34 -0.12 0.15
N GLN A 14 -8.85 0.75 1.03
CA GLN A 14 -9.04 2.15 0.67
C GLN A 14 -7.69 2.85 0.83
N VAL A 15 -7.19 3.47 -0.24
CA VAL A 15 -5.92 4.17 -0.21
C VAL A 15 -6.13 5.66 -0.09
N VAL A 16 -5.40 6.26 0.85
CA VAL A 16 -5.36 7.70 1.08
C VAL A 16 -3.95 8.20 0.85
N ASP A 17 -3.81 9.14 -0.09
CA ASP A 17 -2.62 9.92 -0.34
C ASP A 17 -2.80 11.33 0.23
N PHE A 18 -1.84 11.76 1.02
CA PHE A 18 -1.88 13.04 1.74
C PHE A 18 -1.69 14.24 0.81
N THR A 19 -1.34 14.00 -0.45
CA THR A 19 -1.35 15.02 -1.52
C THR A 19 -2.71 15.11 -2.22
N ASP A 20 -3.79 15.03 -1.44
CA ASP A 20 -5.20 15.24 -1.85
C ASP A 20 -5.73 14.23 -2.90
N HIS A 21 -5.41 12.93 -2.76
CA HIS A 21 -5.99 11.91 -3.65
C HIS A 21 -6.38 10.63 -2.91
N ILE A 22 -7.37 9.91 -3.45
CA ILE A 22 -7.83 8.64 -2.91
C ILE A 22 -8.07 7.64 -4.04
N TRP A 23 -7.79 6.36 -3.79
CA TRP A 23 -8.06 5.27 -4.73
C TRP A 23 -8.24 3.96 -3.96
N THR A 24 -8.20 2.82 -4.66
CA THR A 24 -8.36 1.50 -4.04
C THR A 24 -7.26 0.53 -4.44
N GLU A 25 -7.01 -0.48 -3.61
CA GLU A 25 -6.28 -1.68 -4.02
C GLU A 25 -7.15 -2.90 -3.81
N CYS A 26 -6.96 -3.92 -4.64
CA CYS A 26 -7.50 -5.25 -4.40
C CYS A 26 -6.37 -6.27 -4.33
N PHE A 27 -6.52 -7.27 -3.47
CA PHE A 27 -5.61 -8.40 -3.47
C PHE A 27 -6.01 -9.37 -4.58
N SER A 28 -5.07 -9.64 -5.50
CA SER A 28 -5.26 -10.62 -6.56
C SER A 28 -4.68 -11.96 -6.11
N GLU A 29 -5.55 -12.93 -5.81
CA GLU A 29 -5.13 -14.30 -5.47
C GLU A 29 -4.33 -14.95 -6.60
N HIS A 30 -4.66 -14.63 -7.85
CA HIS A 30 -3.94 -15.14 -9.02
C HIS A 30 -2.51 -14.61 -9.11
N LEU A 31 -2.28 -13.34 -8.77
CA LEU A 31 -0.96 -12.71 -8.80
C LEU A 31 -0.22 -12.82 -7.47
N GLY A 32 -0.91 -13.19 -6.39
CA GLY A 32 -0.38 -13.23 -5.03
C GLY A 32 0.04 -11.86 -4.49
N ARG A 33 -0.54 -10.75 -4.98
CA ARG A 33 -0.18 -9.39 -4.58
C ARG A 33 -1.34 -8.40 -4.67
N TRP A 34 -1.15 -7.25 -4.03
CA TRP A 34 -2.02 -6.09 -4.20
C TRP A 34 -1.88 -5.47 -5.59
N VAL A 35 -3.02 -5.04 -6.11
CA VAL A 35 -3.18 -4.42 -7.44
C VAL A 35 -3.78 -3.04 -7.24
N HIS A 36 -3.12 -2.03 -7.80
CA HIS A 36 -3.59 -0.65 -7.83
C HIS A 36 -4.86 -0.52 -8.70
N LEU A 37 -5.90 0.13 -8.18
CA LEU A 37 -7.13 0.42 -8.90
C LEU A 37 -7.55 1.88 -8.68
N ASP A 38 -7.50 2.69 -9.74
CA ASP A 38 -8.04 4.04 -9.75
C ASP A 38 -9.13 4.18 -10.82
N PRO A 39 -10.41 4.09 -10.41
CA PRO A 39 -11.52 4.22 -11.35
C PRO A 39 -11.72 5.63 -11.91
N CYS A 40 -11.29 6.68 -11.18
CA CYS A 40 -11.38 8.06 -11.68
C CYS A 40 -10.49 8.24 -12.91
N GLU A 41 -9.35 7.56 -12.91
CA GLU A 41 -8.36 7.61 -13.98
C GLU A 41 -8.49 6.46 -14.98
N SER A 42 -9.45 5.53 -14.77
CA SER A 42 -9.58 4.29 -15.55
C SER A 42 -8.29 3.45 -15.59
N VAL A 43 -7.57 3.42 -14.46
CA VAL A 43 -6.27 2.78 -14.34
C VAL A 43 -6.37 1.47 -13.56
N TYR A 44 -5.75 0.43 -14.14
CA TYR A 44 -5.52 -0.87 -13.53
C TYR A 44 -4.01 -1.13 -13.44
N ASP A 45 -3.55 -1.44 -12.23
CA ASP A 45 -2.19 -1.93 -11.94
C ASP A 45 -1.02 -1.02 -12.38
N TYR A 46 -1.24 0.30 -12.39
CA TYR A 46 -0.20 1.28 -12.71
C TYR A 46 0.09 2.21 -11.52
N PRO A 47 0.81 1.74 -10.48
CA PRO A 47 1.02 2.50 -9.24
C PRO A 47 1.90 3.74 -9.41
N LEU A 48 2.76 3.80 -10.44
CA LEU A 48 3.63 4.96 -10.68
C LEU A 48 2.92 6.11 -11.43
N LEU A 49 1.61 5.99 -11.69
CA LEU A 49 0.80 7.02 -12.34
C LEU A 49 1.02 8.40 -11.72
N TYR A 50 0.90 8.49 -10.39
CA TYR A 50 0.91 9.76 -9.68
C TYR A 50 2.29 10.42 -9.68
N GLU A 51 3.36 9.66 -9.43
CA GLU A 51 4.72 10.19 -9.45
C GLU A 51 5.19 10.56 -10.87
N ILE A 52 4.90 9.72 -11.87
CA ILE A 52 5.44 9.89 -13.23
C ILE A 52 4.55 10.79 -14.07
N SER A 53 3.27 10.46 -14.18
CA SER A 53 2.36 11.14 -15.11
C SER A 53 1.88 12.47 -14.55
N TRP A 54 1.57 12.52 -13.25
CA TRP A 54 1.10 13.74 -12.60
C TRP A 54 2.22 14.55 -11.97
N SER A 55 3.44 14.03 -11.94
CA SER A 55 4.59 14.67 -11.28
C SER A 55 4.30 15.02 -9.81
N LYS A 56 3.46 14.23 -9.13
CA LYS A 56 3.14 14.45 -7.71
C LYS A 56 4.38 14.26 -6.85
N LYS A 57 4.54 15.13 -5.85
CA LYS A 57 5.56 15.00 -4.81
C LYS A 57 4.98 14.27 -3.61
N LEU A 58 4.77 12.97 -3.77
CA LEU A 58 4.18 12.10 -2.73
C LEU A 58 4.96 12.16 -1.41
N ASP A 59 4.25 12.05 -0.30
CA ASP A 59 4.80 11.98 1.06
C ASP A 59 4.25 10.77 1.84
N TYR A 60 2.96 10.77 2.16
CA TYR A 60 2.27 9.72 2.90
C TYR A 60 1.19 9.10 2.05
N THR A 61 1.23 7.77 1.92
CA THR A 61 0.21 7.01 1.21
C THR A 61 -0.10 5.76 2.01
N PHE A 62 -1.33 5.66 2.50
CA PHE A 62 -1.73 4.62 3.45
C PHE A 62 -2.87 3.79 2.91
N GLY A 63 -2.76 2.47 3.08
CA GLY A 63 -3.83 1.51 2.83
C GLY A 63 -4.62 1.24 4.10
N LEU A 64 -5.94 1.40 4.04
CA LEU A 64 -6.88 1.13 5.13
C LEU A 64 -7.71 -0.09 4.78
N ALA A 65 -7.69 -1.10 5.65
CA ALA A 65 -8.41 -2.35 5.48
C ALA A 65 -9.10 -2.79 6.78
N ASN A 66 -9.96 -3.80 6.68
CA ASN A 66 -10.63 -4.37 7.85
C ASN A 66 -9.65 -5.09 8.80
N ASP A 67 -8.49 -5.48 8.29
CA ASP A 67 -7.47 -6.23 9.03
C ASP A 67 -6.25 -5.38 9.44
N GLY A 68 -6.23 -4.08 9.12
CA GLY A 68 -5.16 -3.21 9.54
C GLY A 68 -4.99 -1.93 8.75
N VAL A 69 -3.90 -1.25 9.06
CA VAL A 69 -3.47 0.00 8.42
C VAL A 69 -2.02 -0.17 7.98
N TYR A 70 -1.74 0.18 6.73
CA TYR A 70 -0.50 -0.16 6.04
C TYR A 70 0.15 1.07 5.41
N ASP A 71 1.47 1.20 5.57
CA ASP A 71 2.23 2.20 4.83
C ASP A 71 2.66 1.60 3.49
N ILE A 72 2.00 2.05 2.44
CA ILE A 72 2.17 1.55 1.08
C ILE A 72 2.83 2.58 0.16
N ALA A 73 3.36 3.67 0.71
CA ALA A 73 3.99 4.75 -0.06
C ALA A 73 5.07 4.23 -1.03
N LYS A 74 5.84 3.21 -0.61
CA LYS A 74 6.88 2.57 -1.42
C LYS A 74 6.36 1.97 -2.74
N ARG A 75 5.09 1.60 -2.81
CA ARG A 75 4.48 1.08 -4.04
C ARG A 75 4.40 2.15 -5.13
N TYR A 76 4.12 3.39 -4.72
CA TYR A 76 3.75 4.51 -5.60
C TYR A 76 4.92 5.42 -5.97
N THR A 77 6.14 5.06 -5.57
CA THR A 77 7.36 5.83 -5.83
C THR A 77 8.52 4.94 -6.23
N ARG A 78 9.45 5.49 -7.02
CA ARG A 78 10.81 4.96 -7.19
C ARG A 78 11.88 5.90 -6.63
N LYS A 79 11.46 7.00 -6.01
CA LYS A 79 12.31 8.05 -5.45
C LYS A 79 12.16 8.09 -3.92
N TRP A 80 12.26 6.93 -3.28
CA TRP A 80 12.08 6.80 -1.83
C TRP A 80 12.91 7.78 -0.99
N PRO A 81 14.20 8.04 -1.30
CA PRO A 81 14.97 9.05 -0.57
C PRO A 81 14.35 10.46 -0.62
N GLU A 82 13.75 10.84 -1.75
CA GLU A 82 13.09 12.14 -1.89
C GLU A 82 11.78 12.19 -1.08
N VAL A 83 11.00 11.10 -1.10
CA VAL A 83 9.77 10.97 -0.31
C VAL A 83 10.06 11.12 1.19
N LEU A 84 11.12 10.48 1.69
CA LEU A 84 11.55 10.60 3.09
C LEU A 84 11.83 12.04 3.52
N THR A 85 12.34 12.91 2.63
CA THR A 85 12.59 14.32 2.99
C THR A 85 11.31 15.13 3.19
N ARG A 86 10.17 14.66 2.65
CA ARG A 86 8.86 15.32 2.78
C ARG A 86 8.04 14.79 3.96
N ARG A 87 8.41 13.64 4.52
CA ARG A 87 7.70 12.97 5.62
C ARG A 87 8.12 13.56 6.98
N THR A 88 7.57 14.72 7.31
CA THR A 88 7.95 15.50 8.50
C THR A 88 6.92 15.49 9.63
N LEU A 89 5.72 14.91 9.43
CA LEU A 89 4.63 14.92 10.42
C LEU A 89 4.90 13.99 11.62
N ILE A 90 5.64 12.91 11.40
CA ILE A 90 5.93 11.86 12.38
C ILE A 90 7.22 11.14 11.99
N THR A 91 7.98 10.64 12.97
CA THR A 91 9.15 9.81 12.68
C THR A 91 8.73 8.44 12.13
N GLU A 92 9.54 7.86 11.24
CA GLU A 92 9.25 6.54 10.66
C GLU A 92 9.07 5.46 11.73
N SER A 93 9.85 5.52 12.82
CA SER A 93 9.73 4.58 13.94
C SER A 93 8.42 4.75 14.71
N ALA A 94 7.98 5.99 14.96
CA ALA A 94 6.72 6.24 15.65
C ALA A 94 5.52 5.87 14.78
N LEU A 95 5.58 6.13 13.46
CA LEU A 95 4.56 5.73 12.51
C LEU A 95 4.43 4.21 12.44
N ALA A 96 5.55 3.49 12.30
CA ALA A 96 5.56 2.02 12.31
C ALA A 96 4.97 1.45 13.62
N GLY A 97 5.30 2.05 14.77
CA GLY A 97 4.74 1.68 16.06
C GLY A 97 3.23 1.90 16.14
N LEU A 98 2.74 3.04 15.63
CA LEU A 98 1.32 3.34 15.54
C LEU A 98 0.57 2.33 14.66
N PHE A 99 1.10 2.02 13.47
CA PHE A 99 0.46 1.09 12.54
C PHE A 99 0.45 -0.34 13.08
N CYS A 100 1.52 -0.76 13.75
CA CYS A 100 1.58 -2.03 14.45
C CYS A 100 0.48 -2.12 15.53
N LYS A 101 0.28 -1.06 16.31
CA LYS A 101 -0.79 -0.99 17.32
C LYS A 101 -2.18 -1.07 16.68
N LEU A 102 -2.48 -0.23 15.69
CA LEU A 102 -3.78 -0.18 15.02
C LEU A 102 -4.11 -1.50 14.31
N THR A 103 -3.13 -2.12 13.67
CA THR A 103 -3.29 -3.41 13.01
C THR A 103 -3.57 -4.53 14.01
N ARG A 104 -2.86 -4.56 15.16
CA ARG A 104 -3.16 -5.51 16.24
C ARG A 104 -4.56 -5.33 16.82
N GLU A 105 -5.00 -4.09 17.00
CA GLU A 105 -6.35 -3.79 17.48
C GLU A 105 -7.41 -4.26 16.48
N SER A 106 -7.18 -4.06 15.18
CA SER A 106 -8.07 -4.49 14.10
C SER A 106 -8.23 -6.02 14.05
N ARG A 107 -7.17 -6.78 14.39
CA ARG A 107 -7.14 -8.25 14.36
C ARG A 107 -7.55 -8.93 15.67
N ARG A 108 -7.91 -8.18 16.72
CA ARG A 108 -8.14 -8.72 18.07
C ARG A 108 -9.20 -9.83 18.14
N SER A 109 -10.19 -9.79 17.24
CA SER A 109 -11.30 -10.74 17.20
C SER A 109 -11.10 -11.88 16.21
N PHE A 110 -9.99 -11.89 15.45
CA PHE A 110 -9.76 -12.87 14.41
C PHE A 110 -9.21 -14.16 15.02
N PRO A 111 -9.59 -15.32 14.45
CA PRO A 111 -9.04 -16.59 14.93
C PRO A 111 -7.57 -16.74 14.51
N PRO A 112 -6.78 -17.56 15.24
CA PRO A 112 -5.32 -17.58 15.08
C PRO A 112 -4.82 -17.98 13.69
N GLU A 113 -5.56 -18.81 12.96
CA GLU A 113 -5.20 -19.21 11.60
C GLU A 113 -5.32 -18.04 10.63
N VAL A 114 -6.34 -17.20 10.79
CA VAL A 114 -6.51 -15.98 9.99
C VAL A 114 -5.40 -14.99 10.31
N ILE A 115 -5.06 -14.80 11.59
CA ILE A 115 -3.96 -13.92 11.99
C ILE A 115 -2.63 -14.38 11.37
N SER A 116 -2.31 -15.67 11.44
CA SER A 116 -1.10 -16.22 10.85
C SER A 116 -1.04 -15.99 9.33
N ALA A 117 -2.16 -16.21 8.62
CA ALA A 117 -2.22 -15.99 7.18
C ALA A 117 -2.05 -14.51 6.81
N LEU A 118 -2.61 -13.60 7.61
CA LEU A 118 -2.46 -12.16 7.43
C LEU A 118 -1.03 -11.70 7.68
N GLU A 119 -0.39 -12.16 8.76
CA GLU A 119 1.01 -11.85 9.07
C GLU A 119 1.96 -12.34 7.98
N ASP A 120 1.70 -13.53 7.43
CA ASP A 120 2.45 -14.04 6.28
C ASP A 120 2.26 -13.18 5.02
N ARG A 121 1.04 -12.67 4.78
CA ARG A 121 0.77 -11.77 3.65
C ARG A 121 1.46 -10.41 3.85
N ASP A 122 1.40 -9.85 5.05
CA ASP A 122 2.05 -8.58 5.37
C ASP A 122 3.57 -8.69 5.19
N ARG A 123 4.17 -9.80 5.62
CA ARG A 123 5.61 -10.06 5.42
C ARG A 123 5.99 -10.10 3.95
N ARG A 124 5.24 -10.86 3.14
CA ARG A 124 5.47 -10.93 1.68
C ARG A 124 5.33 -9.57 1.01
N GLU A 125 4.38 -8.77 1.46
CA GLU A 125 4.15 -7.42 0.97
C GLU A 125 5.33 -6.49 1.28
N VAL A 126 5.82 -6.48 2.52
CA VAL A 126 7.02 -5.70 2.91
C VAL A 126 8.22 -6.11 2.05
N GLU A 127 8.48 -7.41 1.92
CA GLU A 127 9.58 -7.93 1.09
C GLU A 127 9.44 -7.49 -0.38
N ALA A 128 8.21 -7.49 -0.91
CA ALA A 128 7.95 -7.05 -2.27
C ALA A 128 8.20 -5.55 -2.46
N LEU A 129 7.74 -4.70 -1.53
CA LEU A 129 7.96 -3.26 -1.58
C LEU A 129 9.44 -2.91 -1.51
N GLU A 130 10.24 -3.57 -0.66
CA GLU A 130 11.68 -3.31 -0.58
C GLU A 130 12.42 -3.73 -1.86
N ARG A 131 12.03 -4.88 -2.44
CA ARG A 131 12.62 -5.37 -3.68
C ARG A 131 12.31 -4.43 -4.84
N ASP A 132 11.08 -3.95 -4.94
CA ASP A 132 10.62 -3.11 -6.05
C ASP A 132 11.21 -1.69 -6.00
N LEU A 133 11.68 -1.24 -4.83
CA LEU A 133 12.48 -0.01 -4.68
C LEU A 133 13.92 -0.15 -5.16
N HIS A 134 14.48 -1.35 -5.13
CA HIS A 134 15.84 -1.65 -5.56
C HIS A 134 15.83 -2.64 -6.74
N PRO A 135 15.23 -2.26 -7.89
CA PRO A 135 15.27 -3.13 -9.06
C PRO A 135 16.74 -3.37 -9.39
N SER A 136 17.16 -4.64 -9.32
CA SER A 136 18.50 -5.02 -9.73
C SER A 136 18.67 -4.55 -11.17
N SER A 137 19.74 -3.81 -11.45
CA SER A 137 20.12 -3.29 -12.76
C SER A 137 20.52 -4.42 -13.72
N ASN A 138 19.62 -5.37 -13.97
CA ASN A 138 19.87 -6.57 -14.79
C ASN A 138 18.84 -6.72 -15.91
N PHE A 139 18.51 -5.62 -16.59
CA PHE A 139 17.94 -5.67 -17.93
C PHE A 139 18.62 -4.61 -18.80
N CYS A 140 19.84 -4.93 -19.22
CA CYS A 140 20.39 -4.45 -20.48
C CYS A 140 21.13 -5.64 -21.10
N SER A 141 20.49 -6.28 -22.08
CA SER A 141 21.09 -7.17 -23.09
C SER A 141 20.65 -6.65 -24.44
#